data_AF-A0A920GTT6-F1
#
_entry.id   AF-A0A920GTT6-F1
#
_cell.length_a   1.000
_cell.length_b   1.000
_cell.length_c   1.000
_cell.angle_alpha   90.00
_cell.angle_beta   90.00
_cell.angle_gamma   90.00
#
_symmetry.space_group_name_H-M   'P 1'
#
loop_
_entity.id
_entity.type
_entity.pdbx_description
1 polymer ?
#
loop_
_entity_poly.entity_id
_entity_poly.type
_entity_poly.pdbx_seq_one_letter_code
_entity_poly.pdbx_strand_id
1 'polypeptide(L)'
;MNIKKGITFGAFDLFHAGHVLMLQEAKTVCDYLIVCIQTDPSIDRKSKNTPVQSIIERQIQVTACKYVDEVLIYDTESDLLEILDTVEWDVRILGDEYQDKRLYWSRKVP
;
A
#
# COMPACT_ATOMS: atom_id res chain seq x y z
N MET A 1 6.45 3.27 -24.48
CA MET A 1 6.03 4.27 -23.48
C MET A 1 6.58 3.80 -22.14
N ASN A 2 7.07 4.69 -21.29
CA ASN A 2 7.56 4.29 -19.96
C ASN A 2 6.34 3.99 -19.09
N ILE A 3 6.27 2.78 -18.50
CA ILE A 3 5.17 2.38 -17.61
C ILE A 3 5.36 3.13 -16.28
N LYS A 4 4.39 3.96 -15.88
CA LYS A 4 4.44 4.65 -14.59
C LYS A 4 4.00 3.72 -13.47
N LYS A 5 4.89 3.41 -12.54
CA LYS A 5 4.64 2.51 -11.39
C LYS A 5 4.17 3.30 -10.16
N GLY A 6 3.01 2.95 -9.64
CA GLY A 6 2.46 3.45 -8.38
C GLY A 6 2.68 2.44 -7.26
N ILE A 7 2.90 2.92 -6.03
CA ILE A 7 3.03 2.08 -4.85
C ILE A 7 2.19 2.61 -3.69
N THR A 8 1.50 1.70 -2.99
CA THR A 8 0.71 2.02 -1.79
C THR A 8 0.91 0.96 -0.70
N PHE A 9 0.70 1.35 0.55
CA PHE A 9 0.97 0.53 1.74
C PHE A 9 -0.25 0.52 2.65
N GLY A 10 -0.60 -0.65 3.19
CA GLY A 10 -1.72 -0.75 4.13
C GLY A 10 -1.90 -2.15 4.71
N ALA A 11 -2.80 -2.28 5.68
CA ALA A 11 -3.12 -3.58 6.27
C ALA A 11 -4.11 -4.39 5.40
N PHE A 12 -5.03 -3.71 4.72
CA PHE A 12 -6.07 -4.31 3.86
C PHE A 12 -6.91 -5.39 4.55
N ASP A 13 -7.16 -5.23 5.84
CA ASP A 13 -8.00 -6.13 6.63
C ASP A 13 -9.49 -5.89 6.34
N LEU A 14 -10.28 -6.96 6.40
CA LEU A 14 -11.70 -6.98 6.00
C LEU A 14 -11.90 -6.33 4.63
N PHE A 15 -11.20 -6.83 3.60
CA PHE A 15 -11.13 -6.18 2.30
C PHE A 15 -12.52 -5.89 1.70
N HIS A 16 -12.90 -4.60 1.66
CA HIS A 16 -14.26 -4.15 1.34
C HIS A 16 -14.28 -3.08 0.24
N ALA A 17 -15.47 -2.63 -0.15
CA ALA A 17 -15.68 -1.66 -1.23
C ALA A 17 -14.83 -0.38 -1.11
N GLY A 18 -14.62 0.14 0.11
CA GLY A 18 -13.71 1.27 0.34
C GLY A 18 -12.27 1.04 -0.16
N HIS A 19 -11.70 -0.15 0.08
CA HIS A 19 -10.37 -0.49 -0.46
C HIS A 19 -10.39 -0.60 -1.98
N VAL A 20 -11.46 -1.14 -2.55
CA VAL A 20 -11.62 -1.24 -4.01
C VAL A 20 -11.65 0.14 -4.66
N LEU A 21 -12.41 1.09 -4.10
CA LEU A 21 -12.46 2.47 -4.59
C LEU A 21 -11.11 3.18 -4.44
N MET A 22 -10.44 3.02 -3.30
CA MET A 22 -9.10 3.59 -3.11
C MET A 22 -8.10 3.06 -4.15
N LEU A 23 -8.09 1.74 -4.39
CA LEU A 23 -7.20 1.14 -5.40
C LEU A 23 -7.59 1.51 -6.83
N GLN A 24 -8.88 1.72 -7.10
CA GLN A 24 -9.35 2.27 -8.36
C GLN A 24 -8.81 3.68 -8.61
N GLU A 25 -8.91 4.56 -7.62
CA GLU A 25 -8.39 5.92 -7.67
C GLU A 25 -6.87 5.92 -7.81
N ALA A 26 -6.17 5.08 -7.05
CA ALA A 26 -4.73 4.88 -7.15
C ALA A 26 -4.31 4.51 -8.59
N LYS A 27 -5.05 3.61 -9.24
CA LYS A 27 -4.79 3.19 -10.62
C LYS A 27 -5.02 4.30 -11.67
N THR A 28 -5.67 5.41 -11.32
CA THR A 28 -5.81 6.56 -12.25
C THR A 28 -4.53 7.38 -12.41
N VAL A 29 -3.57 7.24 -11.49
CA VAL A 29 -2.33 8.02 -11.48
C VAL A 29 -1.08 7.21 -11.86
N CYS A 30 -1.24 5.92 -12.18
CA CYS A 30 -0.16 5.01 -12.57
C CYS A 30 -0.67 3.93 -13.56
N ASP A 31 0.23 3.39 -14.37
CA ASP A 31 -0.05 2.29 -15.30
C ASP A 31 0.08 0.92 -14.63
N TYR A 32 0.87 0.82 -13.55
CA TYR A 32 1.14 -0.41 -12.80
C TYR A 32 1.10 -0.10 -11.30
N LEU A 33 0.32 -0.83 -10.51
CA LEU A 33 0.06 -0.58 -9.10
C LEU A 33 0.57 -1.73 -8.24
N ILE A 34 1.56 -1.42 -7.41
CA ILE A 34 2.14 -2.28 -6.39
C ILE A 34 1.43 -2.00 -5.06
N VAL A 35 0.87 -3.05 -4.45
CA VAL A 35 0.22 -2.96 -3.14
C VAL A 35 1.04 -3.72 -2.11
N CYS A 36 1.57 -3.01 -1.13
CA CYS A 36 2.31 -3.59 -0.01
C CYS A 36 1.36 -3.82 1.17
N ILE A 37 1.22 -5.08 1.59
CA ILE A 37 0.35 -5.51 2.67
C ILE A 37 1.16 -5.68 3.95
N GLN A 38 0.82 -4.92 4.99
CA GLN A 38 1.43 -5.07 6.31
C GLN A 38 0.88 -6.32 7.00
N THR A 39 1.74 -7.17 7.57
CA THR A 39 1.31 -8.37 8.30
C THR A 39 0.51 -8.00 9.55
N ASP A 40 1.04 -7.13 10.40
CA ASP A 40 0.37 -6.63 11.61
C ASP A 40 0.79 -5.18 11.94
N PRO A 41 -0.10 -4.18 11.74
CA PRO A 41 0.19 -2.79 12.10
C PRO A 41 0.45 -2.54 13.59
N SER A 42 0.04 -3.46 14.48
CA SER A 42 0.24 -3.32 15.93
C SER A 42 1.69 -3.48 16.36
N ILE A 43 2.54 -4.09 15.51
CA ILE A 43 3.98 -4.26 15.75
C ILE A 43 4.66 -2.91 15.94
N ASP A 44 4.43 -1.97 15.01
CA ASP A 44 4.99 -0.62 15.10
C ASP A 44 4.10 0.33 15.92
N ARG A 45 2.79 0.07 15.94
CA ARG A 45 1.79 1.00 16.48
C ARG A 45 0.87 0.27 17.44
N LYS A 46 1.30 0.15 18.71
CA LYS A 46 0.54 -0.54 19.77
C LYS A 46 -0.90 -0.05 19.99
N SER A 47 -1.27 1.13 19.49
CA SER A 47 -2.65 1.65 19.50
C SER A 47 -3.54 1.07 18.39
N LYS A 48 -2.98 0.36 17.42
CA LYS A 48 -3.69 -0.31 16.32
C LYS A 48 -3.98 -1.75 16.72
N ASN A 49 -5.10 -2.27 16.21
CA ASN A 49 -5.47 -3.65 16.40
C ASN A 49 -4.72 -4.54 15.41
N THR A 50 -4.41 -5.76 15.84
CA THR A 50 -4.03 -6.86 14.96
C THR A 50 -5.15 -7.13 13.95
N PRO A 51 -4.84 -7.45 12.68
CA PRO A 51 -5.84 -7.80 11.69
C PRO A 51 -6.72 -9.00 12.10
N VAL A 52 -7.99 -8.96 11.74
CA VAL A 52 -8.94 -10.07 11.92
C VAL A 52 -8.61 -11.20 10.94
N GLN A 53 -8.25 -10.86 9.70
CA GLN A 53 -7.91 -11.83 8.67
C GLN A 53 -6.41 -12.14 8.66
N SER A 54 -6.09 -13.40 8.37
CA SER A 54 -4.72 -13.83 8.13
C SER A 54 -4.10 -13.07 6.95
N ILE A 55 -2.77 -13.04 6.90
CA ILE A 55 -2.05 -12.43 5.77
C ILE A 55 -2.41 -13.09 4.44
N ILE A 56 -2.66 -14.40 4.44
CA ILE A 56 -3.02 -15.17 3.24
C ILE A 56 -4.40 -14.77 2.72
N GLU A 57 -5.41 -14.64 3.59
CA GLU A 57 -6.75 -14.19 3.19
C GLU A 57 -6.70 -12.79 2.57
N ARG A 58 -5.96 -11.87 3.18
CA ARG A 58 -5.81 -10.50 2.68
C ARG A 58 -5.06 -10.46 1.36
N GLN A 59 -3.97 -11.23 1.23
CA GLN A 59 -3.22 -11.35 -0.03
C GLN A 59 -4.11 -11.85 -1.18
N ILE A 60 -4.92 -12.90 -0.94
CA ILE A 60 -5.86 -13.44 -1.94
C ILE A 60 -6.86 -12.36 -2.38
N GLN A 61 -7.45 -11.65 -1.43
CA GLN A 61 -8.44 -10.60 -1.70
C GLN A 61 -7.85 -9.42 -2.47
N VAL A 62 -6.67 -8.93 -2.07
CA VAL A 62 -6.00 -7.81 -2.73
C VAL A 62 -5.53 -8.21 -4.13
N THR A 63 -4.94 -9.39 -4.29
CA THR A 63 -4.49 -9.91 -5.60
C THR A 63 -5.66 -10.08 -6.58
N ALA A 64 -6.84 -10.46 -6.08
CA ALA A 64 -8.03 -10.60 -6.91
C ALA A 64 -8.65 -9.25 -7.36
N CYS A 65 -8.21 -8.14 -6.78
CA CYS A 65 -8.68 -6.81 -7.17
C CYS A 65 -8.11 -6.43 -8.53
N LYS A 66 -8.97 -6.21 -9.54
CA LYS A 66 -8.57 -5.91 -10.93
C LYS A 66 -7.66 -4.69 -11.12
N TYR A 67 -7.53 -3.84 -10.11
CA TYR A 67 -6.71 -2.62 -10.15
C TYR A 67 -5.27 -2.85 -9.68
N VAL A 68 -5.00 -4.02 -9.07
CA VAL A 68 -3.70 -4.38 -8.50
C VAL A 68 -2.93 -5.25 -9.49
N ASP A 69 -1.66 -4.92 -9.72
CA ASP A 69 -0.80 -5.70 -10.61
C ASP A 69 0.24 -6.52 -9.85
N GLU A 70 0.67 -6.04 -8.67
CA GLU A 70 1.66 -6.70 -7.83
C GLU A 70 1.32 -6.54 -6.34
N VAL A 71 1.60 -7.59 -5.56
CA VAL A 71 1.46 -7.58 -4.11
C VAL A 71 2.77 -7.93 -3.45
N LEU A 72 3.20 -7.10 -2.51
CA LEU A 72 4.33 -7.35 -1.61
C LEU A 72 3.84 -7.45 -0.17
N ILE A 73 4.56 -8.17 0.68
CA ILE A 73 4.25 -8.32 2.11
C ILE A 73 5.40 -7.75 2.92
N TYR A 74 5.09 -7.04 4.01
CA TYR A 74 6.08 -6.47 4.92
C TYR A 74 5.57 -6.48 6.37
N ASP A 75 6.48 -6.41 7.35
CA ASP A 75 6.10 -6.47 8.77
C ASP A 75 6.12 -5.08 9.41
N THR A 76 7.22 -4.35 9.22
CA THR A 76 7.55 -3.15 10.00
C THR A 76 7.72 -1.89 9.15
N GLU A 77 7.77 -0.73 9.81
CA GLU A 77 8.11 0.53 9.16
C GLU A 77 9.53 0.52 8.58
N SER A 78 10.46 -0.26 9.16
CA SER A 78 11.80 -0.46 8.58
C SER A 78 11.72 -1.17 7.23
N ASP A 79 10.91 -2.23 7.12
CA ASP A 79 10.73 -2.98 5.87
C ASP A 79 10.06 -2.13 4.81
N LEU A 80 9.11 -1.27 5.20
CA LEU A 80 8.50 -0.29 4.30
C LEU A 80 9.55 0.63 3.69
N LEU A 81 10.50 1.12 4.49
CA LEU A 81 11.57 1.99 4.01
C LEU A 81 12.51 1.23 3.05
N GLU A 82 12.86 -0.01 3.39
CA GLU A 82 13.67 -0.87 2.52
C GLU A 82 12.99 -1.13 1.16
N ILE A 83 11.67 -1.37 1.15
CA ILE A 83 10.89 -1.50 -0.09
C ILE A 83 10.96 -0.23 -0.91
N LEU A 84 10.83 0.95 -0.29
CA LEU A 84 10.91 2.22 -1.01
C LEU A 84 12.30 2.48 -1.61
N ASP A 85 13.36 1.94 -1.02
CA ASP A 85 14.74 2.08 -1.49
C ASP A 85 15.12 1.05 -2.57
N THR A 86 14.45 -0.11 -2.60
CA THR A 86 14.83 -1.25 -3.45
C THR A 86 13.88 -1.52 -4.61
N VAL A 87 12.59 -1.19 -4.46
CA VAL A 87 11.58 -1.39 -5.51
C VAL A 87 11.55 -0.17 -6.43
N GLU A 88 11.44 -0.41 -7.73
CA GLU A 88 11.23 0.68 -8.69
C GLU A 88 9.79 1.18 -8.63
N TRP A 89 9.61 2.45 -8.24
CA TRP A 89 8.32 3.14 -8.25
C TRP A 89 8.50 4.61 -8.66
N ASP A 90 7.46 5.18 -9.26
CA ASP A 90 7.44 6.58 -9.71
C ASP A 90 6.61 7.47 -8.79
N VAL A 91 5.47 6.96 -8.31
CA VAL A 91 4.54 7.69 -7.44
C VAL A 91 4.14 6.86 -6.23
N ARG A 92 4.20 7.47 -5.05
CA ARG A 92 3.69 6.89 -3.80
C ARG A 92 2.30 7.44 -3.53
N ILE A 93 1.33 6.55 -3.33
CA ILE A 93 -0.08 6.88 -3.17
C ILE A 93 -0.44 6.71 -1.69
N LEU A 94 -1.04 7.73 -1.10
CA LEU A 94 -1.32 7.82 0.34
C LEU A 94 -2.74 8.34 0.55
N GLY A 95 -3.37 7.91 1.63
CA GLY A 95 -4.65 8.45 2.06
C GLY A 95 -4.55 9.89 2.59
N ASP A 96 -5.67 10.61 2.59
CA ASP A 96 -5.74 12.01 2.99
C ASP A 96 -5.31 12.27 4.44
N GLU A 97 -5.38 11.25 5.31
CA GLU A 97 -4.94 11.33 6.70
C GLU A 97 -3.41 11.55 6.86
N TYR A 98 -2.67 11.56 5.76
CA TYR A 98 -1.24 11.82 5.71
C TYR A 98 -0.87 13.20 5.13
N GLN A 99 -1.82 14.01 4.66
CA GLN A 99 -1.52 15.31 4.02
C GLN A 99 -0.72 16.27 4.92
N ASP A 100 -1.02 16.31 6.21
CA ASP A 100 -0.36 17.22 7.17
C ASP A 100 0.80 16.57 7.95
N LYS A 101 1.14 15.31 7.64
CA LYS A 101 2.21 14.60 8.34
C LYS A 101 3.53 14.78 7.60
N ARG A 102 4.60 15.04 8.36
CA ARG A 102 5.96 15.04 7.82
C ARG A 102 6.34 13.60 7.47
N LEU A 103 6.19 13.24 6.20
CA LEU A 103 6.58 11.94 5.67
C LEU A 103 8.03 12.01 5.22
N TYR A 104 8.84 11.03 5.61
CA TYR A 104 10.26 10.96 5.27
C TYR A 104 10.50 10.71 3.76
N TRP A 105 9.52 10.13 3.06
CA TRP A 105 9.62 9.74 1.65
C TRP A 105 8.34 10.01 0.87
N SER A 106 7.96 11.28 0.75
CA SER A 106 7.04 11.73 -0.30
C SER A 106 7.86 12.32 -1.45
N ARG A 107 7.91 11.63 -2.60
CA ARG A 107 8.22 12.34 -3.84
C ARG A 107 7.02 13.22 -4.14
N LYS A 108 7.15 14.53 -3.92
CA LYS A 108 6.30 15.51 -4.60
C LYS A 108 6.51 15.30 -6.09
N VAL A 109 5.54 14.70 -6.75
CA VAL A 109 5.47 14.77 -8.21
C VAL A 109 5.05 16.21 -8.53
N PRO A 110 5.68 16.89 -9.52
CA PRO A 110 5.26 18.22 -9.97
C PRO A 110 3.76 18.31 -10.29
#